data_AF-A0A1W9P5U3-F1
#
_entry.id   AF-A0A1W9P5U3-F1
#
_cell.length_a   1.000
_cell.length_b   1.000
_cell.length_c   1.000
_cell.angle_alpha   90.00
_cell.angle_beta   90.00
_cell.angle_gamma   90.00
#
_symmetry.space_group_name_H-M   'P 1'
#
loop_
_entity.id
_entity.type
_entity.pdbx_description
1 polymer ?
#
loop_
_entity_poly.entity_id
_entity_poly.type
_entity_poly.pdbx_seq_one_letter_code
_entity_poly.pdbx_strand_id
1 'polypeptide(L)'
;MKNWGTQATGVEGKVLCNDSFVVVYDSLADFGDIASGDTATNNTHPFSIRALSNSPMGHVVEFTIIANSNGGSSDTLHFSL
;
A
#
# COMPACT_ATOMS: atom_id res chain seq x y z
N MET A 1 -4.20 5.21 5.26
CA MET A 1 -5.21 5.10 4.20
C MET A 1 -6.44 5.90 4.60
N LYS A 2 -6.86 6.87 3.80
CA LYS A 2 -8.06 7.68 4.06
C LYS A 2 -9.21 7.19 3.20
N ASN A 3 -10.41 7.15 3.77
CA ASN A 3 -11.64 6.85 3.03
C ASN A 3 -12.39 8.14 2.71
N TRP A 4 -12.49 8.48 1.41
CA TRP A 4 -13.29 9.63 0.95
C TRP A 4 -14.72 9.25 0.52
N GLY A 5 -15.06 7.96 0.52
CA GLY A 5 -16.37 7.44 0.15
C GLY A 5 -17.26 7.14 1.35
N THR A 6 -18.26 6.28 1.14
CA THR A 6 -19.06 5.68 2.21
C THR A 6 -18.24 4.69 3.02
N GLN A 7 -18.76 4.20 4.16
CA GLN A 7 -18.07 3.21 5.00
C GLN A 7 -17.52 2.04 4.17
N ALA A 8 -16.23 1.74 4.36
CA ALA A 8 -15.54 0.62 3.75
C ALA A 8 -15.20 -0.41 4.83
N THR A 9 -15.48 -1.69 4.58
CA THR A 9 -15.23 -2.78 5.52
C THR A 9 -14.14 -3.70 5.02
N GLY A 10 -13.34 -4.24 5.97
CA GLY A 10 -12.22 -5.15 5.70
C GLY A 10 -11.32 -4.62 4.58
N VAL A 11 -10.77 -3.43 4.76
CA VAL A 11 -9.91 -2.79 3.78
C VAL A 11 -8.52 -3.43 3.84
N GLU A 12 -8.12 -4.08 2.75
CA GLU A 12 -6.80 -4.68 2.58
C GLU A 12 -6.02 -3.89 1.52
N GLY A 13 -4.71 -3.73 1.75
CA GLY A 13 -3.80 -3.10 0.80
C GLY A 13 -2.83 -4.10 0.19
N LYS A 14 -2.52 -3.90 -1.09
CA LYS A 14 -1.42 -4.58 -1.78
C LYS A 14 -0.46 -3.57 -2.38
N VAL A 15 0.83 -3.64 -2.02
CA VAL A 15 1.89 -2.86 -2.65
C VAL A 15 2.49 -3.62 -3.84
N LEU A 16 2.74 -2.89 -4.91
CA LEU A 16 3.33 -3.36 -6.16
C LEU A 16 4.55 -2.49 -6.49
N CYS A 17 5.61 -3.14 -6.95
CA CYS A 17 6.86 -2.50 -7.36
C CYS A 17 7.43 -3.29 -8.54
N ASN A 18 7.70 -2.62 -9.67
CA ASN A 18 8.26 -3.24 -10.87
C ASN A 18 9.73 -2.88 -11.08
N ASP A 19 10.45 -2.67 -9.97
CA ASP A 19 11.85 -2.25 -9.99
C ASP A 19 12.81 -3.40 -9.67
N SER A 20 13.82 -3.60 -10.51
CA SER A 20 14.81 -4.67 -10.34
C SER A 20 15.76 -4.48 -9.16
N PHE A 21 15.83 -3.27 -8.60
CA PHE A 21 16.67 -2.93 -7.46
C PHE A 21 15.92 -3.03 -6.13
N VAL A 22 14.66 -3.45 -6.14
CA VAL A 22 13.83 -3.57 -4.94
C VAL A 22 13.23 -4.96 -4.79
N VAL A 23 13.21 -5.45 -3.55
CA VAL A 23 12.53 -6.68 -3.16
C VAL A 23 11.38 -6.32 -2.24
N VAL A 24 10.18 -6.78 -2.59
CA VAL A 24 8.99 -6.71 -1.72
C VAL A 24 8.90 -8.04 -0.97
N TYR A 25 9.23 -8.03 0.32
CA TYR A 25 9.15 -9.21 1.19
C TYR A 25 7.72 -9.47 1.68
N ASP A 26 7.00 -8.39 1.97
CA ASP A 26 5.58 -8.45 2.31
C ASP A 26 4.83 -7.39 1.52
N SER A 27 3.95 -7.88 0.65
CA SER A 27 3.15 -7.03 -0.23
C SER A 27 1.79 -6.67 0.34
N LEU A 28 1.37 -7.28 1.45
CA LEU A 28 0.01 -7.17 1.96
C LEU A 28 -0.04 -6.31 3.23
N ALA A 29 -1.15 -5.63 3.43
CA ALA A 29 -1.44 -4.86 4.63
C ALA A 29 -2.93 -4.95 4.96
N ASP A 30 -3.25 -4.90 6.24
CA ASP A 30 -4.62 -4.81 6.73
C ASP A 30 -4.86 -3.42 7.34
N PHE A 31 -5.94 -2.78 6.91
CA PHE A 31 -6.42 -1.50 7.44
C PHE A 31 -7.74 -1.62 8.19
N GLY A 32 -8.41 -2.78 8.14
CA GLY A 32 -9.69 -3.03 8.79
C GLY A 32 -10.84 -2.18 8.24
N ASP A 33 -11.83 -1.90 9.08
CA ASP A 33 -12.96 -1.06 8.70
C ASP A 33 -12.59 0.43 8.77
N ILE A 34 -12.93 1.19 7.73
CA ILE A 34 -12.68 2.63 7.66
C ILE A 34 -14.01 3.35 7.42
N ALA A 35 -14.49 4.08 8.43
CA ALA A 35 -15.70 4.89 8.28
C ALA A 35 -15.52 6.00 7.24
N SER A 36 -16.64 6.58 6.80
CA SER A 36 -16.61 7.68 5.81
C SER A 36 -15.85 8.90 6.38
N GLY A 37 -14.86 9.38 5.64
CA GLY A 37 -14.02 10.52 6.03
C GLY A 37 -12.83 10.17 6.95
N ASP A 38 -12.81 8.96 7.51
CA ASP A 38 -11.79 8.52 8.46
C ASP A 38 -10.52 8.01 7.79
N THR A 39 -9.49 7.77 8.62
CA THR A 39 -8.19 7.26 8.20
C THR A 39 -7.78 6.08 9.07
N ALA A 40 -7.25 5.02 8.46
CA ALA A 40 -6.65 3.88 9.13
C ALA A 40 -5.17 3.72 8.78
N THR A 41 -4.45 2.99 9.62
CA THR A 41 -3.01 2.68 9.48
C THR A 41 -2.81 1.18 9.52
N ASN A 42 -1.84 0.67 8.77
CA ASN A 42 -1.45 -0.75 8.77
C ASN A 42 -0.36 -1.07 9.81
N ASN A 43 -0.38 -0.42 10.98
CA ASN A 43 0.68 -0.57 11.99
C ASN A 43 0.81 -2.00 12.54
N THR A 44 -0.26 -2.81 12.45
CA THR A 44 -0.29 -4.21 12.87
C THR A 44 0.27 -5.16 11.81
N HIS A 45 0.20 -4.78 10.52
CA HIS A 45 0.71 -5.57 9.40
C HIS A 45 1.27 -4.63 8.30
N PRO A 46 2.47 -4.07 8.52
CA PRO A 46 3.07 -3.11 7.60
C PRO A 46 3.68 -3.81 6.38
N PHE A 47 3.71 -3.11 5.24
CA PHE A 47 4.47 -3.55 4.08
C PHE A 47 5.97 -3.67 4.41
N SER A 48 6.63 -4.70 3.87
CA SER A 48 8.06 -4.92 4.07
C SER A 48 8.78 -4.91 2.73
N ILE A 49 9.61 -3.90 2.52
CA ILE A 49 10.28 -3.61 1.25
C ILE A 49 11.75 -3.31 1.51
N ARG A 50 12.63 -3.75 0.63
CA ARG A 50 14.07 -3.52 0.74
C ARG A 50 14.71 -3.19 -0.60
N ALA A 51 15.50 -2.12 -0.62
CA ALA A 51 16.41 -1.83 -1.71
C ALA A 51 17.62 -2.80 -1.67
N LEU A 52 18.04 -3.28 -2.84
CA LEU A 52 19.20 -4.14 -3.00
C LEU A 52 20.49 -3.34 -2.82
N SER A 53 21.58 -4.02 -2.45
CA SER A 53 22.88 -3.38 -2.20
C SER A 53 23.52 -2.76 -3.45
N ASN A 54 23.08 -3.16 -4.64
CA ASN A 54 23.53 -2.62 -5.93
C ASN A 54 22.60 -1.52 -6.49
N SER A 55 21.65 -1.03 -5.68
CA SER A 55 20.77 0.07 -6.08
C SER A 55 21.61 1.32 -6.39
N PRO A 56 21.47 1.93 -7.58
CA PRO A 56 22.20 3.15 -7.91
C PRO A 56 21.86 4.28 -6.93
N MET A 57 22.86 5.08 -6.56
CA MET A 57 22.60 6.26 -5.74
C MET A 57 21.75 7.27 -6.51
N GLY A 58 20.67 7.76 -5.87
CA GLY A 58 19.71 8.67 -6.49
C GLY A 58 18.69 7.99 -7.42
N HIS A 59 18.64 6.65 -7.42
CA HIS A 59 17.59 5.90 -8.11
C HIS A 59 16.25 6.07 -7.40
N VAL A 60 15.25 6.56 -8.13
CA VAL A 60 13.89 6.77 -7.63
C VAL A 60 13.03 5.57 -8.03
N VAL A 61 12.33 5.00 -7.06
CA VAL A 61 11.48 3.83 -7.26
C VAL A 61 10.01 4.23 -7.18
N GLU A 62 9.23 3.81 -8.17
CA GLU A 62 7.79 4.00 -8.21
C GLU A 62 7.06 2.80 -7.61
N PHE A 63 6.17 3.08 -6.65
CA PHE A 63 5.32 2.10 -6.00
C PHE A 63 3.85 2.37 -6.29
N THR A 64 3.07 1.30 -6.36
CA THR A 64 1.61 1.36 -6.47
C THR A 64 0.98 0.61 -5.31
N ILE A 65 0.07 1.23 -4.58
CA ILE A 65 -0.76 0.57 -3.57
C ILE A 65 -2.17 0.46 -4.13
N ILE A 66 -2.70 -0.76 -4.14
CA ILE A 66 -4.10 -1.02 -4.45
C ILE A 66 -4.78 -1.39 -3.14
N ALA A 67 -5.82 -0.65 -2.76
CA ALA A 67 -6.66 -1.01 -1.65
C ALA A 67 -7.99 -1.56 -2.12
N ASN A 68 -8.45 -2.62 -1.49
CA ASN A 68 -9.73 -3.26 -1.78
C ASN A 68 -10.51 -3.41 -0.48
N SER A 69 -11.81 -3.18 -0.57
CA SER A 69 -12.75 -3.44 0.53
C SER A 69 -13.61 -4.66 0.22
N ASN A 70 -14.14 -5.29 1.26
CA ASN A 70 -15.11 -6.39 1.12
C ASN A 70 -16.40 -5.96 0.39
N GLY A 71 -16.72 -4.67 0.39
CA GLY A 71 -17.83 -4.09 -0.35
C GLY A 71 -17.57 -3.93 -1.86
N GLY A 72 -16.41 -4.37 -2.37
CA GLY A 72 -16.05 -4.32 -3.78
C GLY A 72 -15.52 -2.96 -4.27
N SER A 73 -15.37 -1.98 -3.37
CA SER A 73 -14.71 -0.71 -3.71
C SER A 73 -13.19 -0.90 -3.73
N SER A 74 -12.53 -0.27 -4.70
CA SER A 74 -11.09 -0.31 -4.87
C SER A 74 -10.54 1.10 -5.11
N ASP A 75 -9.38 1.40 -4.55
CA ASP A 75 -8.65 2.65 -4.76
C ASP A 75 -7.17 2.36 -5.07
N THR A 76 -6.54 3.22 -5.87
CA THR A 76 -5.14 3.05 -6.29
C THR A 76 -4.35 4.32 -6.00
N LEU A 77 -3.28 4.15 -5.22
CA LEU A 77 -2.34 5.20 -4.86
C LEU A 77 -0.99 4.94 -5.52
N HIS A 78 -0.39 5.97 -6.10
CA HIS A 78 0.99 5.93 -6.59
C HIS A 78 1.88 6.81 -5.71
N PHE A 79 3.09 6.35 -5.41
CA PHE A 79 4.09 7.15 -4.71
C PHE A 79 5.49 6.72 -5.11
N SER A 80 6.45 7.62 -4.96
CA SER A 80 7.87 7.35 -5.23
C SER A 80 8.77 7.64 -4.04
N LEU A 81 9.86 6.89 -3.97
CA LEU A 81 10.90 6.99 -2.94
C LEU A 81 12.29 7.08 -3.57
#